data_AF-A0A6L3AG69-F1
#
_entry.id   AF-A0A6L3AG69-F1
#
_cell.length_a   1.000
_cell.length_b   1.000
_cell.length_c   1.000
_cell.angle_alpha   90.00
_cell.angle_beta   90.00
_cell.angle_gamma   90.00
#
_symmetry.space_group_name_H-M   'P 1'
#
loop_
_entity.id
_entity.type
_entity.pdbx_description
1 polymer ?
#
loop_
_entity_poly.entity_id
_entity_poly.type
_entity_poly.pdbx_seq_one_letter_code
_entity_poly.pdbx_strand_id
1 'polypeptide(L)'
;MNARLQSIIDDARKAWTAERAGGRAKITVTLDTSSIARGAEQTIAAIKEVAAKKSLDIDIGITGSWGLCWAEPTLTVRTAAGTRTVLYANVTADRVEELLEKTVVEGGDLPSLAVGVVEGNATAAIPLLSEHPFMQGQVRRLMANLGTTDPENIDHYLAHGGYEGLGRAFEMDAEAIVKEVLDSGLGGRAGGGFPAGRKWDFLRTATAEPRYLVCNADEGDPGAWVNRVLMEGDPQLIVEGMLIAALAANARWGYIYLRYEYPLAVRRMQLAVDQARQKGLLGENILGTGKDFDLIVFKGAGAYVCGEETGLINSIDGYRGMPRIKPPFPAQAGLWNKPTNVNNVESYA
;
A
#
# COMPACT_ATOMS: atom_id res chain seq x y z
N MET A 1 21.37 10.28 -4.62
CA MET A 1 20.59 9.60 -3.57
C MET A 1 21.43 9.49 -2.29
N ASN A 2 20.83 9.67 -1.10
CA ASN A 2 21.50 9.50 0.19
C ASN A 2 22.12 8.09 0.31
N ALA A 3 23.38 7.98 0.79
CA ALA A 3 24.10 6.70 0.85
C ALA A 3 23.45 5.65 1.78
N ARG A 4 22.82 6.09 2.88
CA ARG A 4 22.06 5.18 3.76
C ARG A 4 20.82 4.64 3.07
N LEU A 5 20.09 5.49 2.35
CA LEU A 5 18.94 5.09 1.55
C LEU A 5 19.33 4.09 0.45
N GLN A 6 20.42 4.37 -0.27
CA GLN A 6 20.95 3.45 -1.28
C GLN A 6 21.28 2.08 -0.66
N SER A 7 21.94 2.05 0.50
CA SER A 7 22.29 0.81 1.18
C SER A 7 21.07 -0.03 1.55
N ILE A 8 20.02 0.58 2.13
CA ILE A 8 18.81 -0.17 2.51
C ILE A 8 18.05 -0.70 1.28
N ILE A 9 18.04 0.05 0.18
CA ILE A 9 17.43 -0.40 -1.10
C ILE A 9 18.25 -1.56 -1.69
N ASP A 10 19.57 -1.46 -1.71
CA ASP A 10 20.44 -2.51 -2.25
C ASP A 10 20.33 -3.81 -1.46
N ASP A 11 20.25 -3.71 -0.13
CA ASP A 11 20.08 -4.88 0.73
C ASP A 11 18.70 -5.52 0.57
N ALA A 12 17.64 -4.71 0.42
CA ALA A 12 16.30 -5.19 0.10
C ALA A 12 16.25 -5.91 -1.26
N ARG A 13 16.90 -5.37 -2.30
CA ARG A 13 17.01 -6.00 -3.63
C ARG A 13 17.75 -7.33 -3.59
N LYS A 14 18.84 -7.41 -2.82
CA LYS A 14 19.57 -8.66 -2.60
C LYS A 14 18.69 -9.69 -1.90
N ALA A 15 18.00 -9.30 -0.83
CA ALA A 15 17.09 -10.17 -0.10
C ALA A 15 15.97 -10.70 -0.99
N TRP A 16 15.33 -9.83 -1.77
CA TRP A 16 14.31 -10.20 -2.75
C TRP A 16 14.83 -11.20 -3.78
N THR A 17 16.01 -10.95 -4.34
CA THR A 17 16.61 -11.86 -5.34
C THR A 17 16.95 -13.22 -4.73
N ALA A 18 17.49 -13.24 -3.51
CA ALA A 18 17.79 -14.48 -2.79
C ALA A 18 16.52 -15.30 -2.51
N GLU A 19 15.43 -14.66 -2.10
CA GLU A 19 14.13 -15.31 -1.88
C GLU A 19 13.59 -15.94 -3.17
N ARG A 20 13.81 -15.30 -4.33
CA ARG A 20 13.38 -15.83 -5.63
C ARG A 20 14.26 -16.97 -6.14
N ALA A 21 15.53 -17.02 -5.74
CA ALA A 21 16.49 -18.03 -6.16
C ALA A 21 16.45 -19.33 -5.31
N GLY A 22 15.57 -19.42 -4.31
CA GLY A 22 15.56 -20.48 -3.31
C GLY A 22 15.24 -21.90 -3.79
N GLY A 23 15.01 -22.13 -5.10
CA GLY A 23 14.81 -23.45 -5.69
C GLY A 23 13.55 -24.21 -5.23
N ARG A 24 12.69 -23.55 -4.44
CA ARG A 24 11.45 -24.11 -3.89
C ARG A 24 10.24 -23.49 -4.56
N ALA A 25 9.18 -24.28 -4.73
CA ALA A 25 7.92 -23.74 -5.21
C ALA A 25 7.37 -22.77 -4.17
N LYS A 26 6.79 -21.65 -4.61
CA LYS A 26 6.22 -20.64 -3.71
C LYS A 26 4.74 -20.46 -3.99
N ILE A 27 3.95 -20.52 -2.93
CA ILE A 27 2.53 -20.26 -2.96
C ILE A 27 2.28 -18.94 -2.26
N THR A 28 1.70 -17.97 -2.98
CA THR A 28 1.40 -16.65 -2.41
C THR A 28 -0.10 -16.44 -2.45
N VAL A 29 -0.74 -16.35 -1.29
CA VAL A 29 -2.20 -16.20 -1.17
C VAL A 29 -2.53 -14.72 -1.05
N THR A 30 -3.51 -14.24 -1.81
CA THR A 30 -4.05 -12.91 -1.59
C THR A 30 -4.69 -12.84 -0.20
N LEU A 31 -4.26 -11.87 0.60
CA LEU A 31 -4.78 -11.65 1.94
C LEU A 31 -5.10 -10.17 2.13
N ASP A 32 -6.34 -9.81 1.88
CA ASP A 32 -6.96 -8.50 2.05
C ASP A 32 -8.38 -8.72 2.61
N THR A 33 -9.10 -7.65 2.96
CA THR A 33 -10.44 -7.78 3.55
C THR A 33 -11.42 -8.56 2.64
N SER A 34 -11.32 -8.42 1.31
CA SER A 34 -12.21 -9.11 0.38
C SER A 34 -11.94 -10.62 0.30
N SER A 35 -10.68 -11.02 0.25
CA SER A 35 -10.27 -12.43 0.25
C SER A 35 -10.48 -13.10 1.61
N ILE A 36 -10.27 -12.40 2.72
CA ILE A 36 -10.61 -12.91 4.07
C ILE A 36 -12.10 -13.25 4.15
N ALA A 37 -12.97 -12.36 3.66
CA ALA A 37 -14.42 -12.61 3.60
C ALA A 37 -14.79 -13.82 2.71
N ARG A 38 -13.90 -14.24 1.81
CA ARG A 38 -14.05 -15.41 0.93
C ARG A 38 -13.32 -16.66 1.43
N GLY A 39 -12.70 -16.60 2.59
CA GLY A 39 -12.08 -17.75 3.26
C GLY A 39 -10.57 -17.89 3.06
N ALA A 40 -9.85 -16.81 2.73
CA ALA A 40 -8.41 -16.86 2.49
C ALA A 40 -7.58 -17.39 3.68
N GLU A 41 -7.97 -17.08 4.92
CA GLU A 41 -7.28 -17.58 6.12
C GLU A 41 -7.41 -19.11 6.24
N GLN A 42 -8.60 -19.64 5.94
CA GLN A 42 -8.87 -21.08 5.88
C GLN A 42 -8.09 -21.74 4.74
N THR A 43 -8.00 -21.07 3.57
CA THR A 43 -7.16 -21.52 2.45
C THR A 43 -5.69 -21.61 2.87
N ILE A 44 -5.13 -20.59 3.53
CA ILE A 44 -3.74 -20.61 4.03
C ILE A 44 -3.53 -21.75 5.05
N ALA A 45 -4.48 -21.94 5.96
CA ALA A 45 -4.41 -23.02 6.94
C ALA A 45 -4.39 -24.41 6.26
N ALA A 46 -5.27 -24.62 5.27
CA ALA A 46 -5.33 -25.86 4.50
C ALA A 46 -4.04 -26.09 3.69
N ILE A 47 -3.43 -25.05 3.12
CA ILE A 47 -2.13 -25.17 2.41
C ILE A 47 -1.06 -25.68 3.36
N LYS A 48 -0.97 -25.11 4.56
CA LYS A 48 -0.01 -25.54 5.59
C LYS A 48 -0.25 -26.99 6.03
N GLU A 49 -1.50 -27.38 6.24
CA GLU A 49 -1.87 -28.74 6.63
C GLU A 49 -1.50 -29.76 5.55
N VAL A 50 -1.88 -29.52 4.30
CA VAL A 50 -1.58 -30.43 3.19
C VAL A 50 -0.08 -30.51 2.92
N ALA A 51 0.63 -29.37 2.97
CA ALA A 51 2.09 -29.34 2.84
C ALA A 51 2.78 -30.19 3.91
N ALA A 52 2.35 -30.09 5.17
CA ALA A 52 2.87 -30.93 6.25
C ALA A 52 2.54 -32.41 6.05
N LYS A 53 1.26 -32.73 5.75
CA LYS A 53 0.77 -34.10 5.51
C LYS A 53 1.55 -34.81 4.39
N LYS A 54 1.90 -34.09 3.34
CA LYS A 54 2.61 -34.62 2.16
C LYS A 54 4.13 -34.36 2.20
N SER A 55 4.65 -33.73 3.26
CA SER A 55 6.06 -33.35 3.38
C SER A 55 6.58 -32.54 2.18
N LEU A 56 5.77 -31.58 1.71
CA LEU A 56 6.11 -30.71 0.57
C LEU A 56 7.10 -29.63 1.01
N ASP A 57 8.21 -29.48 0.28
CA ASP A 57 9.17 -28.40 0.48
C ASP A 57 8.77 -27.16 -0.33
N ILE A 58 7.89 -26.36 0.23
CA ILE A 58 7.34 -25.15 -0.40
C ILE A 58 7.44 -23.92 0.50
N ASP A 59 7.52 -22.76 -0.12
CA ASP A 59 7.34 -21.47 0.54
C ASP A 59 5.87 -21.03 0.49
N ILE A 60 5.39 -20.45 1.59
CA ILE A 60 4.02 -19.94 1.72
C ILE A 60 4.10 -18.48 2.15
N GLY A 61 3.52 -17.58 1.35
CA GLY A 61 3.49 -16.15 1.62
C GLY A 61 2.12 -15.53 1.35
N ILE A 62 2.04 -14.23 1.54
CA ILE A 62 0.83 -13.44 1.29
C ILE A 62 1.11 -12.27 0.33
N THR A 63 0.06 -11.74 -0.28
CA THR A 63 0.11 -10.51 -1.08
C THR A 63 -1.18 -9.70 -0.97
N GLY A 64 -1.16 -8.44 -1.40
CA GLY A 64 -2.36 -7.63 -1.60
C GLY A 64 -3.18 -8.08 -2.81
N SER A 65 -4.44 -7.61 -2.92
CA SER A 65 -5.35 -8.09 -3.98
C SER A 65 -4.94 -7.65 -5.38
N TRP A 66 -5.15 -8.56 -6.34
CA TRP A 66 -5.03 -8.28 -7.77
C TRP A 66 -6.11 -7.33 -8.30
N GLY A 67 -7.13 -7.01 -7.48
CA GLY A 67 -8.33 -6.26 -7.88
C GLY A 67 -9.44 -7.15 -8.45
N LEU A 68 -9.24 -8.47 -8.43
CA LEU A 68 -10.16 -9.48 -8.94
C LEU A 68 -11.10 -9.98 -7.84
N CYS A 69 -11.89 -9.09 -7.22
CA CYS A 69 -12.72 -9.45 -6.05
C CYS A 69 -13.69 -10.63 -6.30
N TRP A 70 -14.13 -10.81 -7.55
CA TRP A 70 -15.00 -11.93 -7.96
C TRP A 70 -14.29 -13.29 -7.99
N ALA A 71 -12.96 -13.28 -7.98
CA ALA A 71 -12.09 -14.45 -8.10
C ALA A 71 -11.48 -14.88 -6.75
N GLU A 72 -11.76 -14.16 -5.66
CA GLU A 72 -11.14 -14.44 -4.36
C GLU A 72 -11.72 -15.70 -3.68
N PRO A 73 -10.90 -16.49 -2.95
CA PRO A 73 -9.48 -16.28 -2.71
C PRO A 73 -8.62 -16.63 -3.92
N THR A 74 -7.76 -15.70 -4.32
CA THR A 74 -6.76 -15.90 -5.36
C THR A 74 -5.43 -16.31 -4.74
N LEU A 75 -4.66 -17.13 -5.45
CA LEU A 75 -3.29 -17.43 -5.06
C LEU A 75 -2.41 -17.68 -6.28
N THR A 76 -1.12 -17.35 -6.16
CA THR A 76 -0.13 -17.70 -7.17
C THR A 76 0.62 -18.97 -6.79
N VAL A 77 0.94 -19.79 -7.78
CA VAL A 77 1.93 -20.87 -7.65
C VAL A 77 3.11 -20.54 -8.56
N ARG A 78 4.27 -20.30 -7.95
CA ARG A 78 5.56 -20.20 -8.63
C ARG A 78 6.25 -21.56 -8.59
N THR A 79 6.71 -22.03 -9.74
CA THR A 79 7.42 -23.31 -9.86
C THR A 79 8.74 -23.30 -9.09
N ALA A 80 9.22 -24.47 -8.67
CA ALA A 80 10.50 -24.61 -7.98
C ALA A 80 11.70 -24.12 -8.82
N ALA A 81 11.62 -24.25 -10.15
CA ALA A 81 12.60 -23.69 -11.07
C ALA A 81 12.62 -22.16 -11.11
N GLY A 82 11.60 -21.48 -10.54
CA GLY A 82 11.46 -20.03 -10.53
C GLY A 82 11.15 -19.42 -11.90
N THR A 83 10.86 -20.24 -12.91
CA THR A 83 10.71 -19.80 -14.31
C THR A 83 9.27 -19.46 -14.69
N ARG A 84 8.29 -19.82 -13.85
CA ARG A 84 6.87 -19.61 -14.16
C ARG A 84 6.02 -19.44 -12.91
N THR A 85 5.12 -18.47 -12.96
CA THR A 85 4.15 -18.14 -11.89
C THR A 85 2.76 -18.04 -12.49
N VAL A 86 1.80 -18.82 -11.97
CA VAL A 86 0.40 -18.82 -12.44
C VAL A 86 -0.53 -18.35 -11.32
N LEU A 87 -1.48 -17.47 -11.66
CA LEU A 87 -2.54 -17.04 -10.76
C LEU A 87 -3.76 -17.97 -10.89
N TYR A 88 -4.24 -18.47 -9.76
CA TYR A 88 -5.45 -19.28 -9.65
C TYR A 88 -6.52 -18.54 -8.86
N ALA A 89 -7.78 -18.76 -9.25
CA ALA A 89 -8.97 -18.13 -8.67
C ALA A 89 -9.83 -19.14 -7.91
N ASN A 90 -10.65 -18.62 -7.00
CA ASN A 90 -11.64 -19.37 -6.23
C ASN A 90 -11.04 -20.58 -5.51
N VAL A 91 -9.81 -20.44 -5.01
CA VAL A 91 -9.14 -21.51 -4.27
C VAL A 91 -9.55 -21.42 -2.81
N THR A 92 -10.69 -22.02 -2.49
CA THR A 92 -11.15 -22.26 -1.11
C THR A 92 -10.43 -23.46 -0.50
N ALA A 93 -10.52 -23.63 0.82
CA ALA A 93 -9.82 -24.68 1.57
C ALA A 93 -10.03 -26.11 0.99
N ASP A 94 -11.24 -26.40 0.49
CA ASP A 94 -11.59 -27.69 -0.12
C ASP A 94 -10.92 -27.97 -1.48
N ARG A 95 -10.43 -26.92 -2.16
CA ARG A 95 -9.71 -27.02 -3.45
C ARG A 95 -8.20 -27.13 -3.29
N VAL A 96 -7.67 -26.91 -2.08
CA VAL A 96 -6.23 -26.84 -1.84
C VAL A 96 -5.52 -28.15 -2.14
N GLU A 97 -6.06 -29.30 -1.69
CA GLU A 97 -5.38 -30.59 -1.90
C GLU A 97 -5.27 -30.94 -3.39
N GLU A 98 -6.33 -30.70 -4.18
CA GLU A 98 -6.32 -30.85 -5.65
C GLU A 98 -5.25 -29.94 -6.29
N LEU A 99 -5.23 -28.65 -5.91
CA LEU A 99 -4.30 -27.69 -6.48
C LEU A 99 -2.84 -28.08 -6.22
N LEU A 100 -2.50 -28.43 -4.97
CA LEU A 100 -1.12 -28.79 -4.60
C LEU A 100 -0.67 -30.09 -5.27
N GLU A 101 -1.57 -31.07 -5.40
CA GLU A 101 -1.27 -32.30 -6.13
C GLU A 101 -0.90 -31.98 -7.58
N LYS A 102 -1.72 -31.19 -8.28
CA LYS A 102 -1.48 -30.87 -9.69
C LYS A 102 -0.28 -29.97 -9.94
N THR A 103 -0.10 -28.96 -9.10
CA THR A 103 0.89 -27.89 -9.38
C THR A 103 2.24 -28.13 -8.73
N VAL A 104 2.28 -28.76 -7.55
CA VAL A 104 3.52 -28.95 -6.79
C VAL A 104 4.02 -30.39 -6.90
N VAL A 105 3.15 -31.38 -6.71
CA VAL A 105 3.56 -32.81 -6.72
C VAL A 105 3.78 -33.29 -8.15
N GLU A 106 2.81 -33.08 -9.04
CA GLU A 106 2.90 -33.49 -10.46
C GLU A 106 3.73 -32.51 -11.30
N GLY A 107 3.97 -31.28 -10.82
CA GLY A 107 4.67 -30.23 -11.55
C GLY A 107 3.93 -29.69 -12.78
N GLY A 108 2.61 -29.89 -12.83
CA GLY A 108 1.73 -29.44 -13.91
C GLY A 108 1.00 -28.14 -13.59
N ASP A 109 -0.15 -27.96 -14.22
CA ASP A 109 -1.06 -26.84 -14.00
C ASP A 109 -2.47 -27.36 -13.72
N LEU A 110 -3.34 -26.49 -13.18
CA LEU A 110 -4.78 -26.73 -13.07
C LEU A 110 -5.57 -25.68 -13.88
N PRO A 111 -5.69 -25.84 -15.22
CA PRO A 111 -6.29 -24.82 -16.09
C PRO A 111 -7.73 -24.43 -15.72
N SER A 112 -8.48 -25.35 -15.10
CA SER A 112 -9.85 -25.09 -14.65
C SER A 112 -9.97 -24.01 -13.57
N LEU A 113 -8.88 -23.70 -12.86
CA LEU A 113 -8.80 -22.64 -11.86
C LEU A 113 -7.88 -21.48 -12.28
N ALA A 114 -7.13 -21.63 -13.36
CA ALA A 114 -6.12 -20.65 -13.76
C ALA A 114 -6.76 -19.40 -14.36
N VAL A 115 -6.37 -18.23 -13.86
CA VAL A 115 -6.73 -16.92 -14.43
C VAL A 115 -5.74 -16.53 -15.52
N GLY A 116 -4.46 -16.78 -15.30
CA GLY A 116 -3.41 -16.45 -16.26
C GLY A 116 -2.00 -16.60 -15.68
N VAL A 117 -1.02 -16.65 -16.58
CA VAL A 117 0.40 -16.63 -16.24
C VAL A 117 0.82 -15.20 -15.87
N VAL A 118 1.31 -15.02 -14.64
CA VAL A 118 1.82 -13.74 -14.13
C VAL A 118 3.24 -13.49 -14.61
N GLU A 119 4.05 -14.56 -14.67
CA GLU A 119 5.46 -14.52 -15.03
C GLU A 119 5.85 -15.82 -15.74
N GLY A 120 6.71 -15.72 -16.75
CA GLY A 120 7.12 -16.85 -17.58
C GLY A 120 6.25 -17.01 -18.82
N ASN A 121 6.24 -18.22 -19.39
CA ASN A 121 5.61 -18.48 -20.69
C ASN A 121 4.14 -18.88 -20.54
N ALA A 122 3.28 -18.27 -21.37
CA ALA A 122 1.91 -18.69 -21.57
C ALA A 122 1.81 -20.05 -22.28
N THR A 123 0.65 -20.69 -22.16
CA THR A 123 0.30 -21.91 -22.89
C THR A 123 -1.04 -21.71 -23.60
N ALA A 124 -1.39 -22.61 -24.52
CA ALA A 124 -2.71 -22.58 -25.17
C ALA A 124 -3.88 -22.70 -24.18
N ALA A 125 -3.65 -23.32 -23.01
CA ALA A 125 -4.65 -23.49 -21.97
C ALA A 125 -4.66 -22.35 -20.94
N ILE A 126 -3.53 -21.66 -20.75
CA ILE A 126 -3.38 -20.60 -19.75
C ILE A 126 -2.63 -19.43 -20.40
N PRO A 127 -3.34 -18.41 -20.90
CA PRO A 127 -2.74 -17.21 -21.50
C PRO A 127 -2.03 -16.35 -20.46
N LEU A 128 -1.38 -15.27 -20.88
CA LEU A 128 -0.80 -14.30 -19.95
C LEU A 128 -1.92 -13.60 -19.16
N LEU A 129 -1.69 -13.30 -17.88
CA LEU A 129 -2.64 -12.53 -17.08
C LEU A 129 -2.90 -11.15 -17.69
N SER A 130 -1.89 -10.55 -18.35
CA SER A 130 -2.03 -9.27 -19.08
C SER A 130 -2.99 -9.34 -20.27
N GLU A 131 -3.28 -10.53 -20.79
CA GLU A 131 -4.22 -10.76 -21.88
C GLU A 131 -5.65 -10.99 -21.37
N HIS A 132 -5.84 -11.19 -20.06
CA HIS A 132 -7.16 -11.37 -19.49
C HIS A 132 -8.01 -10.09 -19.70
N PRO A 133 -9.27 -10.19 -20.16
CA PRO A 133 -10.09 -9.02 -20.50
C PRO A 133 -10.25 -8.00 -19.37
N PHE A 134 -10.29 -8.46 -18.11
CA PHE A 134 -10.31 -7.58 -16.95
C PHE A 134 -9.03 -6.72 -16.83
N MET A 135 -7.87 -7.29 -17.16
CA MET A 135 -6.57 -6.64 -17.02
C MET A 135 -6.27 -5.73 -18.21
N GLN A 136 -6.76 -6.08 -19.39
CA GLN A 136 -6.59 -5.29 -20.60
C GLN A 136 -7.17 -3.87 -20.43
N GLY A 137 -6.39 -2.87 -20.84
CA GLY A 137 -6.77 -1.46 -20.76
C GLY A 137 -6.51 -0.79 -19.41
N GLN A 138 -6.08 -1.53 -18.38
CA GLN A 138 -5.68 -0.93 -17.11
C GLN A 138 -4.27 -0.32 -17.20
N VAL A 139 -4.08 0.82 -16.53
CA VAL A 139 -2.75 1.39 -16.26
C VAL A 139 -2.57 1.42 -14.75
N ARG A 140 -1.93 0.38 -14.21
CA ARG A 140 -1.80 0.15 -12.76
C ARG A 140 -0.65 0.96 -12.17
N ARG A 141 -0.84 2.28 -12.00
CA ARG A 141 0.16 3.15 -11.36
C ARG A 141 0.22 2.93 -9.84
N LEU A 142 -0.90 3.19 -9.15
CA LEU A 142 -1.00 2.99 -7.69
C LEU A 142 -1.04 1.51 -7.29
N MET A 143 -1.43 0.64 -8.22
CA MET A 143 -1.62 -0.80 -7.99
C MET A 143 -0.51 -1.65 -8.63
N ALA A 144 0.65 -1.05 -8.91
CA ALA A 144 1.76 -1.70 -9.61
C ALA A 144 2.33 -2.90 -8.83
N ASN A 145 2.43 -2.76 -7.50
CA ASN A 145 3.01 -3.77 -6.61
C ASN A 145 2.00 -4.82 -6.13
N LEU A 146 0.70 -4.49 -6.20
CA LEU A 146 -0.36 -5.35 -5.70
C LEU A 146 -0.39 -6.70 -6.44
N GLY A 147 -0.48 -7.79 -5.67
CA GLY A 147 -0.37 -9.16 -6.17
C GLY A 147 1.06 -9.70 -6.24
N THR A 148 2.07 -8.84 -6.09
CA THR A 148 3.49 -9.21 -6.20
C THR A 148 4.22 -9.10 -4.88
N THR A 149 4.01 -8.01 -4.14
CA THR A 149 4.70 -7.73 -2.87
C THR A 149 3.93 -8.28 -1.67
N ASP A 150 4.65 -8.49 -0.57
CA ASP A 150 4.03 -8.79 0.71
C ASP A 150 3.79 -7.43 1.39
N PRO A 151 2.53 -7.04 1.68
CA PRO A 151 2.22 -5.74 2.28
C PRO A 151 2.81 -5.57 3.68
N GLU A 152 3.25 -6.65 4.32
CA GLU A 152 3.79 -6.65 5.68
C GLU A 152 5.33 -6.69 5.68
N ASN A 153 5.98 -6.59 4.51
CA ASN A 153 7.43 -6.55 4.37
C ASN A 153 7.91 -5.31 3.59
N ILE A 154 8.44 -4.31 4.31
CA ILE A 154 9.02 -3.10 3.71
C ILE A 154 10.13 -3.39 2.68
N ASP A 155 10.89 -4.48 2.83
CA ASP A 155 11.97 -4.81 1.89
C ASP A 155 11.42 -5.22 0.52
N HIS A 156 10.17 -5.73 0.44
CA HIS A 156 9.53 -5.96 -0.85
C HIS A 156 9.24 -4.62 -1.53
N TYR A 157 8.72 -3.62 -0.81
CA TYR A 157 8.48 -2.29 -1.37
C TYR A 157 9.77 -1.62 -1.86
N LEU A 158 10.83 -1.63 -1.03
CA LEU A 158 12.16 -1.10 -1.38
C LEU A 158 12.75 -1.80 -2.62
N ALA A 159 12.61 -3.13 -2.73
CA ALA A 159 13.13 -3.88 -3.86
C ALA A 159 12.44 -3.52 -5.20
N HIS A 160 11.20 -3.02 -5.15
CA HIS A 160 10.39 -2.64 -6.32
C HIS A 160 10.41 -1.13 -6.60
N GLY A 161 11.45 -0.42 -6.16
CA GLY A 161 11.63 1.02 -6.43
C GLY A 161 10.97 1.94 -5.40
N GLY A 162 10.42 1.38 -4.32
CA GLY A 162 9.95 2.15 -3.19
C GLY A 162 11.06 3.00 -2.58
N TYR A 163 10.71 4.22 -2.16
CA TYR A 163 11.61 5.24 -1.61
C TYR A 163 12.63 5.85 -2.59
N GLU A 164 12.64 5.47 -3.87
CA GLU A 164 13.46 6.16 -4.88
C GLU A 164 12.94 7.59 -5.14
N GLY A 165 11.61 7.79 -5.09
CA GLY A 165 10.99 9.11 -5.18
C GLY A 165 11.42 10.01 -4.03
N LEU A 166 11.43 9.47 -2.80
CA LEU A 166 12.01 10.14 -1.64
C LEU A 166 13.49 10.47 -1.84
N GLY A 167 14.26 9.54 -2.40
CA GLY A 167 15.68 9.74 -2.70
C GLY A 167 15.94 10.97 -3.57
N ARG A 168 15.11 11.18 -4.60
CA ARG A 168 15.12 12.38 -5.44
C ARG A 168 14.64 13.62 -4.67
N ALA A 169 13.57 13.49 -3.86
CA ALA A 169 13.03 14.61 -3.09
C ALA A 169 14.06 15.22 -2.11
N PHE A 170 14.96 14.41 -1.54
CA PHE A 170 16.05 14.93 -0.69
C PHE A 170 17.07 15.81 -1.44
N GLU A 171 17.14 15.73 -2.76
CA GLU A 171 18.03 16.53 -3.60
C GLU A 171 17.35 17.82 -4.09
N MET A 172 16.08 18.01 -3.76
CA MET A 172 15.25 19.13 -4.16
C MET A 172 14.98 20.03 -2.95
N ASP A 173 14.86 21.33 -3.18
CA ASP A 173 14.26 22.20 -2.18
C ASP A 173 12.73 22.04 -2.16
N ALA A 174 12.11 22.55 -1.10
CA ALA A 174 10.67 22.42 -0.87
C ALA A 174 9.83 23.02 -2.02
N GLU A 175 10.29 24.11 -2.63
CA GLU A 175 9.59 24.78 -3.73
C GLU A 175 9.65 23.96 -5.02
N ALA A 176 10.80 23.34 -5.32
CA ALA A 176 10.97 22.45 -6.45
C ALA A 176 10.08 21.20 -6.32
N ILE A 177 9.94 20.62 -5.12
CA ILE A 177 9.03 19.47 -4.90
C ILE A 177 7.58 19.89 -5.16
N VAL A 178 7.14 21.04 -4.61
CA VAL A 178 5.81 21.60 -4.86
C VAL A 178 5.57 21.80 -6.35
N LYS A 179 6.55 22.37 -7.06
CA LYS A 179 6.47 22.62 -8.50
C LYS A 179 6.34 21.32 -9.30
N GLU A 180 7.13 20.30 -9.00
CA GLU A 180 7.03 18.99 -9.66
C GLU A 180 5.61 18.41 -9.53
N VAL A 181 5.02 18.48 -8.32
CA VAL A 181 3.65 17.99 -8.09
C VAL A 181 2.60 18.84 -8.81
N LEU A 182 2.78 20.16 -8.87
CA LEU A 182 1.91 21.03 -9.65
C LEU A 182 1.98 20.72 -11.16
N ASP A 183 3.19 20.56 -11.70
CA ASP A 183 3.44 20.27 -13.10
C ASP A 183 2.91 18.88 -13.51
N SER A 184 2.87 17.93 -12.56
CA SER A 184 2.25 16.61 -12.80
C SER A 184 0.75 16.67 -13.06
N GLY A 185 0.08 17.78 -12.70
CA GLY A 185 -1.37 17.93 -12.79
C GLY A 185 -2.14 17.12 -11.73
N LEU A 186 -1.48 16.64 -10.67
CA LEU A 186 -2.13 15.88 -9.60
C LEU A 186 -3.20 16.72 -8.90
N GLY A 187 -4.46 16.30 -9.04
CA GLY A 187 -5.61 16.81 -8.30
C GLY A 187 -5.97 15.92 -7.11
N GLY A 188 -6.65 16.48 -6.13
CA GLY A 188 -7.17 15.75 -4.97
C GLY A 188 -8.14 14.65 -5.40
N ARG A 189 -7.86 13.41 -4.95
CA ARG A 189 -8.57 12.19 -5.36
C ARG A 189 -9.83 11.86 -4.57
N ALA A 190 -10.10 12.55 -3.46
CA ALA A 190 -11.39 12.49 -2.74
C ALA A 190 -12.56 13.21 -3.45
N GLY A 191 -12.55 13.30 -4.78
CA GLY A 191 -13.62 13.90 -5.59
C GLY A 191 -13.53 15.40 -5.86
N GLY A 192 -13.01 16.21 -4.94
CA GLY A 192 -12.95 17.68 -5.10
C GLY A 192 -11.96 18.19 -6.17
N GLY A 193 -10.99 17.38 -6.60
CA GLY A 193 -10.09 17.70 -7.72
C GLY A 193 -9.15 18.90 -7.52
N PHE A 194 -9.09 19.50 -6.34
CA PHE A 194 -8.23 20.66 -6.09
C PHE A 194 -6.74 20.30 -6.28
N PRO A 195 -5.91 21.13 -6.94
CA PRO A 195 -4.51 20.79 -7.21
C PRO A 195 -3.72 20.48 -5.93
N ALA A 196 -3.16 19.28 -5.84
CA ALA A 196 -2.47 18.78 -4.65
C ALA A 196 -1.25 19.65 -4.32
N GLY A 197 -0.41 19.93 -5.33
CA GLY A 197 0.77 20.78 -5.15
C GLY A 197 0.43 22.21 -4.67
N ARG A 198 -0.73 22.75 -5.06
CA ARG A 198 -1.19 24.06 -4.56
C ARG A 198 -1.58 24.01 -3.09
N LYS A 199 -2.24 22.93 -2.66
CA LYS A 199 -2.52 22.67 -1.25
C LYS A 199 -1.21 22.59 -0.45
N TRP A 200 -0.21 21.89 -0.98
CA TRP A 200 1.12 21.76 -0.34
C TRP A 200 1.82 23.11 -0.23
N ASP A 201 1.73 23.95 -1.25
CA ASP A 201 2.31 25.30 -1.25
C ASP A 201 1.68 26.23 -0.20
N PHE A 202 0.36 26.15 0.01
CA PHE A 202 -0.31 26.89 1.07
C PHE A 202 0.23 26.53 2.46
N LEU A 203 0.56 25.25 2.69
CA LEU A 203 1.17 24.82 3.95
C LEU A 203 2.64 25.26 4.03
N ARG A 204 3.39 25.15 2.93
CA ARG A 204 4.81 25.56 2.84
C ARG A 204 5.01 27.04 3.18
N THR A 205 4.08 27.89 2.75
CA THR A 205 4.14 29.35 2.95
C THR A 205 3.49 29.82 4.25
N ALA A 206 2.93 28.91 5.06
CA ALA A 206 2.32 29.26 6.33
C ALA A 206 3.36 29.77 7.33
N THR A 207 3.03 30.85 8.05
CA THR A 207 3.95 31.49 9.00
C THR A 207 3.94 30.86 10.40
N ALA A 208 2.94 30.03 10.70
CA ALA A 208 2.78 29.40 12.00
C ALA A 208 3.33 27.97 12.02
N GLU A 209 3.93 27.61 13.15
CA GLU A 209 4.45 26.27 13.45
C GLU A 209 3.79 25.68 14.70
N PRO A 210 3.78 24.34 14.87
CA PRO A 210 4.18 23.33 13.86
C PRO A 210 3.17 23.21 12.71
N ARG A 211 3.62 22.73 11.54
CA ARG A 211 2.76 22.36 10.40
C ARG A 211 2.40 20.88 10.42
N TYR A 212 1.16 20.55 10.06
CA TYR A 212 0.66 19.18 10.06
C TYR A 212 0.22 18.68 8.70
N LEU A 213 0.46 17.41 8.44
CA LEU A 213 -0.14 16.66 7.34
C LEU A 213 -1.19 15.69 7.86
N VAL A 214 -2.25 15.49 7.09
CA VAL A 214 -3.29 14.53 7.42
C VAL A 214 -3.68 13.75 6.18
N CYS A 215 -3.53 12.43 6.24
CA CYS A 215 -4.10 11.49 5.30
C CYS A 215 -5.53 11.15 5.73
N ASN A 216 -6.50 11.56 4.92
CA ASN A 216 -7.90 11.22 5.08
C ASN A 216 -8.17 9.85 4.47
N ALA A 217 -8.29 8.85 5.36
CA ALA A 217 -8.60 7.46 5.05
C ALA A 217 -9.94 7.02 5.69
N ASP A 218 -10.90 7.94 5.82
CA ASP A 218 -12.24 7.61 6.33
C ASP A 218 -13.08 6.85 5.29
N GLU A 219 -12.82 7.05 3.98
CA GLU A 219 -13.46 6.37 2.82
C GLU A 219 -14.89 5.90 3.09
N GLY A 220 -15.75 6.83 3.52
CA GLY A 220 -17.11 6.51 3.98
C GLY A 220 -18.12 6.25 2.87
N ASP A 221 -17.79 6.61 1.63
CA ASP A 221 -18.70 6.54 0.48
C ASP A 221 -19.04 5.09 0.11
N PRO A 222 -20.34 4.72 -0.01
CA PRO A 222 -20.73 3.39 -0.44
C PRO A 222 -20.15 3.03 -1.81
N GLY A 223 -19.47 1.89 -1.89
CA GLY A 223 -18.84 1.41 -3.13
C GLY A 223 -17.41 1.91 -3.35
N ALA A 224 -16.89 2.82 -2.53
CA ALA A 224 -15.47 3.17 -2.50
C ALA A 224 -14.68 2.17 -1.65
N TRP A 225 -13.55 1.69 -2.18
CA TRP A 225 -12.67 0.74 -1.50
C TRP A 225 -11.20 0.84 -1.95
N VAL A 226 -10.86 1.82 -2.79
CA VAL A 226 -9.53 1.99 -3.35
C VAL A 226 -8.52 2.35 -2.27
N ASN A 227 -8.90 3.23 -1.34
CA ASN A 227 -8.05 3.58 -0.20
C ASN A 227 -7.74 2.34 0.63
N ARG A 228 -8.78 1.54 0.93
CA ARG A 228 -8.61 0.27 1.64
C ARG A 228 -7.61 -0.64 0.93
N VAL A 229 -7.75 -0.81 -0.38
CA VAL A 229 -6.90 -1.72 -1.15
C VAL A 229 -5.45 -1.26 -1.18
N LEU A 230 -5.19 0.04 -1.29
CA LEU A 230 -3.82 0.57 -1.20
C LEU A 230 -3.24 0.40 0.21
N MET A 231 -3.99 0.74 1.26
CA MET A 231 -3.49 0.61 2.64
C MET A 231 -3.33 -0.83 3.11
N GLU A 232 -4.14 -1.76 2.59
CA GLU A 232 -3.99 -3.19 2.89
C GLU A 232 -2.92 -3.83 2.03
N GLY A 233 -2.72 -3.38 0.79
CA GLY A 233 -1.89 -4.08 -0.19
C GLY A 233 -0.50 -3.47 -0.45
N ASP A 234 -0.34 -2.16 -0.26
CA ASP A 234 0.94 -1.46 -0.40
C ASP A 234 1.03 -0.23 0.53
N PRO A 235 1.01 -0.44 1.86
CA PRO A 235 0.93 0.65 2.84
C PRO A 235 2.13 1.62 2.80
N GLN A 236 3.31 1.14 2.37
CA GLN A 236 4.52 1.95 2.31
C GLN A 236 4.43 3.06 1.24
N LEU A 237 3.62 2.88 0.21
CA LEU A 237 3.35 3.89 -0.81
C LEU A 237 2.76 5.17 -0.18
N ILE A 238 1.84 5.01 0.77
CA ILE A 238 1.24 6.13 1.51
C ILE A 238 2.28 6.80 2.43
N VAL A 239 3.09 6.00 3.12
CA VAL A 239 4.13 6.48 4.04
C VAL A 239 5.15 7.33 3.29
N GLU A 240 5.66 6.82 2.16
CA GLU A 240 6.60 7.55 1.29
C GLU A 240 5.98 8.85 0.78
N GLY A 241 4.75 8.79 0.26
CA GLY A 241 4.04 9.96 -0.25
C GLY A 241 3.85 11.07 0.79
N MET A 242 3.47 10.71 2.02
CA MET A 242 3.35 11.66 3.12
C MET A 242 4.70 12.25 3.53
N LEU A 243 5.77 11.45 3.49
CA LEU A 243 7.12 11.91 3.79
C LEU A 243 7.63 12.90 2.73
N ILE A 244 7.39 12.65 1.43
CA ILE A 244 7.71 13.59 0.35
C ILE A 244 6.91 14.89 0.54
N ALA A 245 5.62 14.79 0.85
CA ALA A 245 4.78 15.96 1.14
C ALA A 245 5.30 16.75 2.35
N ALA A 246 5.86 16.06 3.35
CA ALA A 246 6.42 16.70 4.54
C ALA A 246 7.67 17.51 4.21
N LEU A 247 8.55 16.99 3.34
CA LEU A 247 9.69 17.74 2.81
C LEU A 247 9.24 18.98 2.04
N ALA A 248 8.20 18.86 1.21
CA ALA A 248 7.64 19.96 0.43
C ALA A 248 6.98 21.05 1.30
N ALA A 249 6.31 20.65 2.37
CA ALA A 249 5.56 21.55 3.25
C ALA A 249 6.35 22.00 4.49
N ASN A 250 7.55 21.45 4.73
CA ASN A 250 8.32 21.59 5.97
C ASN A 250 7.50 21.20 7.21
N ALA A 251 6.75 20.09 7.11
CA ALA A 251 5.96 19.55 8.22
C ALA A 251 6.77 18.55 9.03
N ARG A 252 6.59 18.54 10.36
CA ARG A 252 7.27 17.60 11.27
C ARG A 252 6.39 16.41 11.68
N TRP A 253 5.08 16.55 11.54
CA TRP A 253 4.11 15.58 12.03
C TRP A 253 3.03 15.31 10.99
N GLY A 254 2.69 14.03 10.82
CA GLY A 254 1.57 13.61 10.01
C GLY A 254 0.64 12.63 10.73
N TYR A 255 -0.63 12.66 10.36
CA TYR A 255 -1.66 11.78 10.90
C TYR A 255 -2.33 11.00 9.79
N ILE A 256 -2.51 9.70 9.96
CA ILE A 256 -3.28 8.84 9.06
C ILE A 256 -4.60 8.54 9.75
N TYR A 257 -5.66 9.28 9.39
CA TYR A 257 -6.98 9.11 9.98
C TYR A 257 -7.71 7.98 9.25
N LEU A 258 -7.74 6.80 9.86
CA LEU A 258 -8.38 5.61 9.33
C LEU A 258 -9.74 5.39 9.97
N ARG A 259 -10.75 5.08 9.15
CA ARG A 259 -12.07 4.69 9.65
C ARG A 259 -12.02 3.48 10.58
N TYR A 260 -13.01 3.39 11.46
CA TYR A 260 -13.13 2.29 12.43
C TYR A 260 -13.30 0.93 11.74
N GLU A 261 -14.01 0.90 10.60
CA GLU A 261 -14.44 -0.32 9.90
C GLU A 261 -13.34 -1.01 9.09
N TYR A 262 -12.12 -0.46 9.01
CA TYR A 262 -10.98 -1.06 8.30
C TYR A 262 -9.88 -1.56 9.26
N PRO A 263 -10.15 -2.62 10.07
CA PRO A 263 -9.20 -3.10 11.08
C PRO A 263 -7.89 -3.64 10.47
N LEU A 264 -7.94 -4.25 9.29
CA LEU A 264 -6.74 -4.76 8.61
C LEU A 264 -5.86 -3.61 8.11
N ALA A 265 -6.45 -2.59 7.47
CA ALA A 265 -5.72 -1.40 7.07
C ALA A 265 -5.06 -0.69 8.26
N VAL A 266 -5.76 -0.55 9.39
CA VAL A 266 -5.17 0.03 10.62
C VAL A 266 -3.94 -0.76 11.07
N ARG A 267 -4.03 -2.10 11.11
CA ARG A 267 -2.91 -2.97 11.50
C ARG A 267 -1.72 -2.82 10.56
N ARG A 268 -1.94 -2.89 9.25
CA ARG A 268 -0.87 -2.84 8.24
C ARG A 268 -0.24 -1.46 8.12
N MET A 269 -1.02 -0.39 8.21
CA MET A 269 -0.47 0.97 8.27
C MET A 269 0.37 1.19 9.52
N GLN A 270 -0.05 0.67 10.68
CA GLN A 270 0.76 0.74 11.90
C GLN A 270 2.09 -0.01 11.73
N LEU A 271 2.04 -1.25 11.20
CA LEU A 271 3.25 -2.02 10.90
C LEU A 271 4.16 -1.27 9.91
N ALA A 272 3.60 -0.68 8.86
CA ALA A 272 4.37 0.04 7.84
C ALA A 272 5.08 1.27 8.42
N VAL A 273 4.39 2.06 9.26
CA VAL A 273 4.97 3.18 10.00
C VAL A 273 6.09 2.71 10.92
N ASP A 274 5.89 1.61 11.64
CA ASP A 274 6.90 1.07 12.55
C ASP A 274 8.13 0.55 11.81
N GLN A 275 7.95 -0.14 10.68
CA GLN A 275 9.04 -0.57 9.79
C GLN A 275 9.81 0.61 9.20
N ALA A 276 9.11 1.64 8.74
CA ALA A 276 9.74 2.86 8.22
C ALA A 276 10.57 3.56 9.31
N ARG A 277 10.04 3.65 10.54
CA ARG A 277 10.79 4.18 11.70
C ARG A 277 12.02 3.33 12.02
N GLN A 278 11.91 2.00 11.99
CA GLN A 278 13.04 1.07 12.22
C GLN A 278 14.14 1.20 11.16
N LYS A 279 13.78 1.47 9.90
CA LYS A 279 14.74 1.72 8.80
C LYS A 279 15.28 3.17 8.78
N GLY A 280 14.88 4.01 9.74
CA GLY A 280 15.32 5.40 9.84
C GLY A 280 14.71 6.32 8.78
N LEU A 281 13.57 5.93 8.20
CA LEU A 281 12.79 6.68 7.21
C LEU A 281 11.77 7.63 7.86
N LEU A 282 11.43 7.41 9.13
CA LEU A 282 10.60 8.29 9.95
C LEU A 282 11.29 8.59 11.29
N GLY A 283 10.87 9.65 11.96
CA GLY A 283 11.38 10.11 13.24
C GLY A 283 12.28 11.34 13.11
N GLU A 284 13.23 11.47 14.03
CA GLU A 284 14.22 12.56 14.03
C GLU A 284 15.41 12.23 13.14
N ASN A 285 15.95 13.24 12.46
CA ASN A 285 17.13 13.16 11.62
C ASN A 285 17.08 11.99 10.61
N ILE A 286 15.99 11.92 9.85
CA ILE A 286 15.70 10.89 8.87
C ILE A 286 16.91 10.66 7.98
N LEU A 287 17.43 9.43 7.95
CA LEU A 287 18.59 9.02 7.17
C LEU A 287 19.84 9.92 7.34
N GLY A 288 19.96 10.65 8.46
CA GLY A 288 21.06 11.59 8.71
C GLY A 288 20.97 12.91 7.93
N THR A 289 19.79 13.28 7.43
CA THR A 289 19.59 14.47 6.60
C THR A 289 19.39 15.78 7.38
N GLY A 290 19.22 15.69 8.71
CA GLY A 290 18.81 16.81 9.56
C GLY A 290 17.34 17.19 9.43
N LYS A 291 16.53 16.40 8.72
CA LYS A 291 15.08 16.58 8.59
C LYS A 291 14.34 15.62 9.52
N ASP A 292 13.25 16.11 10.11
CA ASP A 292 12.41 15.34 11.03
C ASP A 292 11.01 15.20 10.42
N PHE A 293 10.45 14.00 10.46
CA PHE A 293 9.05 13.75 10.16
C PHE A 293 8.60 12.43 10.77
N ASP A 294 7.51 12.43 11.53
CA ASP A 294 6.93 11.20 12.07
C ASP A 294 5.42 11.12 11.79
N LEU A 295 4.91 9.89 11.77
CA LEU A 295 3.53 9.56 11.44
C LEU A 295 2.83 8.85 12.59
N ILE A 296 1.57 9.23 12.79
CA ILE A 296 0.68 8.61 13.77
C ILE A 296 -0.53 8.03 13.04
N VAL A 297 -0.78 6.75 13.25
CA VAL A 297 -2.00 6.07 12.79
C VAL A 297 -3.12 6.38 13.79
N PHE A 298 -4.13 7.14 13.34
CA PHE A 298 -5.27 7.53 14.16
C PHE A 298 -6.51 6.75 13.74
N LYS A 299 -7.07 5.95 14.66
CA LYS A 299 -8.30 5.21 14.41
C LYS A 299 -9.53 6.06 14.75
N GLY A 300 -10.36 6.33 13.76
CA GLY A 300 -11.65 6.99 13.91
C GLY A 300 -12.69 6.17 14.68
N ALA A 301 -13.88 6.74 14.85
CA ALA A 301 -14.94 6.20 15.71
C ALA A 301 -16.27 5.93 14.98
N GLY A 302 -16.23 5.66 13.67
CA GLY A 302 -17.39 5.20 12.88
C GLY A 302 -18.38 6.31 12.49
N ALA A 303 -17.89 7.50 12.16
CA ALA A 303 -18.71 8.64 11.79
C ALA A 303 -18.40 9.11 10.37
N TYR A 304 -19.33 8.86 9.43
CA TYR A 304 -19.21 9.26 8.01
C TYR A 304 -18.87 10.76 7.80
N VAL A 305 -19.42 11.63 8.66
CA VAL A 305 -19.15 13.07 8.59
C VAL A 305 -17.67 13.42 8.82
N CYS A 306 -16.90 12.54 9.47
CA CYS A 306 -15.45 12.70 9.62
C CYS A 306 -14.69 12.47 8.32
N GLY A 307 -15.33 12.09 7.21
CA GLY A 307 -14.75 12.19 5.88
C GLY A 307 -14.60 13.65 5.40
N GLU A 308 -15.36 14.60 5.98
CA GLU A 308 -15.18 16.03 5.70
C GLU A 308 -13.93 16.56 6.42
N GLU A 309 -13.12 17.35 5.70
CA GLU A 309 -11.80 17.80 6.13
C GLU A 309 -11.74 18.40 7.55
N THR A 310 -12.69 19.26 7.92
CA THR A 310 -12.72 19.91 9.22
C THR A 310 -13.40 19.09 10.31
N GLY A 311 -14.37 18.23 9.93
CA GLY A 311 -14.92 17.21 10.82
C GLY A 311 -13.86 16.19 11.25
N LEU A 312 -13.03 15.77 10.31
CA LEU A 312 -11.86 14.91 10.54
C LEU A 312 -10.89 15.56 11.54
N ILE A 313 -10.51 16.81 11.31
CA ILE A 313 -9.61 17.57 12.19
C ILE A 313 -10.20 17.66 13.60
N ASN A 314 -11.50 17.95 13.74
CA ASN A 314 -12.15 17.97 15.05
C ASN A 314 -12.09 16.61 15.76
N SER A 315 -12.23 15.51 15.03
CA SER A 315 -12.11 14.15 15.56
C SER A 315 -10.71 13.88 16.12
N ILE A 316 -9.65 14.26 15.39
CA ILE A 316 -8.26 14.14 15.86
C ILE A 316 -8.01 15.04 17.07
N ASP A 317 -8.56 16.27 17.08
CA ASP A 317 -8.45 17.20 18.21
C ASP A 317 -9.21 16.72 19.47
N GLY A 318 -9.93 15.60 19.40
CA GLY A 318 -10.70 15.01 20.51
C GLY A 318 -12.10 15.59 20.70
N TYR A 319 -12.58 16.40 19.74
CA TYR A 319 -13.94 16.93 19.72
C TYR A 319 -14.88 16.04 18.91
N ARG A 320 -16.18 16.35 18.96
CA ARG A 320 -17.15 15.77 18.02
C ARG A 320 -16.79 16.22 16.60
N GLY A 321 -16.80 15.29 15.64
CA GLY A 321 -16.46 15.52 14.23
C GLY A 321 -17.45 16.38 13.43
N MET A 322 -17.95 17.47 14.00
CA MET A 322 -18.79 18.44 13.30
C MET A 322 -17.92 19.31 12.39
N PRO A 323 -18.31 19.58 11.14
CA PRO A 323 -17.58 20.52 10.28
C PRO A 323 -17.45 21.91 10.90
N ARG A 324 -16.34 22.58 10.62
CA ARG A 324 -16.07 23.97 11.02
C ARG A 324 -16.56 24.92 9.93
N ILE A 325 -17.00 26.11 10.33
CA ILE A 325 -17.31 27.20 9.39
C ILE A 325 -15.99 27.68 8.78
N LYS A 326 -15.95 27.78 7.45
CA LYS A 326 -14.81 28.31 6.67
C LYS A 326 -15.18 29.71 6.16
N PRO A 327 -14.30 30.72 6.21
CA PRO A 327 -12.93 30.71 6.73
C PRO A 327 -12.85 30.72 8.28
N PRO A 328 -11.69 30.36 8.89
CA PRO A 328 -10.41 30.04 8.24
C PRO A 328 -10.39 28.65 7.59
N PHE A 329 -9.55 28.49 6.55
CA PHE A 329 -9.31 27.17 5.94
C PHE A 329 -8.27 26.38 6.74
N PRO A 330 -8.25 25.04 6.67
CA PRO A 330 -7.29 24.21 7.41
C PRO A 330 -5.81 24.56 7.19
N ALA A 331 -5.45 24.98 5.97
CA ALA A 331 -4.10 25.42 5.66
C ALA A 331 -3.66 26.66 6.47
N GLN A 332 -4.62 27.44 6.98
CA GLN A 332 -4.37 28.57 7.88
C GLN A 332 -4.51 28.14 9.35
N ALA A 333 -5.59 27.44 9.69
CA ALA A 333 -5.88 26.98 11.06
C ALA A 333 -6.68 25.66 11.03
N GLY A 334 -5.97 24.54 11.15
CA GLY A 334 -6.50 23.17 11.19
C GLY A 334 -6.32 22.52 12.56
N LEU A 335 -5.54 21.43 12.60
CA LEU A 335 -5.23 20.67 13.83
C LEU A 335 -4.64 21.58 14.89
N TRP A 336 -5.26 21.58 16.08
CA TRP A 336 -4.89 22.47 17.20
C TRP A 336 -4.67 23.94 16.80
N ASN A 337 -5.48 24.44 15.85
CA ASN A 337 -5.38 25.79 15.26
C ASN A 337 -4.03 26.08 14.59
N LYS A 338 -3.35 25.06 14.08
CA LYS A 338 -2.09 25.17 13.33
C LYS A 338 -2.29 24.87 11.85
N PRO A 339 -1.42 25.40 10.96
CA PRO A 339 -1.49 25.11 9.53
C PRO A 339 -1.51 23.61 9.28
N THR A 340 -2.54 23.15 8.58
CA THR A 340 -2.76 21.72 8.33
C THR A 340 -3.18 21.50 6.90
N ASN A 341 -2.59 20.50 6.26
CA ASN A 341 -3.03 20.04 4.95
C ASN A 341 -3.64 18.66 5.07
N VAL A 342 -4.84 18.50 4.49
CA VAL A 342 -5.52 17.22 4.40
C VAL A 342 -5.60 16.79 2.93
N ASN A 343 -5.01 15.64 2.64
CA ASN A 343 -5.11 14.97 1.34
C ASN A 343 -5.66 13.55 1.53
N ASN A 344 -6.27 13.02 0.48
CA ASN A 344 -6.75 11.64 0.43
C ASN A 344 -5.58 10.64 0.26
N VAL A 345 -5.80 9.38 0.63
CA VAL A 345 -4.84 8.26 0.46
C VAL A 345 -4.25 8.24 -0.95
N GLU A 346 -5.07 8.19 -2.01
CA GLU A 346 -4.63 8.16 -3.42
C GLU A 346 -3.94 9.44 -3.90
N SER A 347 -3.99 10.53 -3.11
CA SER A 347 -3.26 11.76 -3.43
C SER A 347 -1.87 11.78 -2.81
N TYR A 348 -1.63 10.99 -1.77
CA TYR A 348 -0.28 10.76 -1.23
C TYR A 348 0.40 9.59 -1.94
N ALA A 349 -0.35 8.50 -2.20
CA ALA A 349 0.13 7.34 -2.92
C ALA A 349 0.48 7.66 -4.39
#